data_AF-A0A938FIX9-F1
#
_entry.id   AF-A0A938FIX9-F1
#
_cell.length_a   1.000
_cell.length_b   1.000
_cell.length_c   1.000
_cell.angle_alpha   90.00
_cell.angle_beta   90.00
_cell.angle_gamma   90.00
#
_symmetry.space_group_name_H-M   'P 1'
#
loop_
_entity.id
_entity.type
_entity.pdbx_description
1 polymer ?
#
loop_
_entity_poly.entity_id
_entity_poly.type
_entity_poly.pdbx_seq_one_letter_code
_entity_poly.pdbx_strand_id
1 'polypeptide(L)' 'MRETLSAYAVDVTNPESAVPNLDQVEQDLADVETALARLEAGTYWTDEVSGQPIPDQVLTQRPTARRAN' A
#
# COMPACT_ATOMS: atom_id res chain seq x y z
N MET A 1 -31.85 -7.32 3.80
CA MET A 1 -30.63 -6.76 4.41
C MET A 1 -29.46 -7.28 3.57
N ARG A 2 -28.92 -6.46 2.66
CA ARG A 2 -27.83 -6.87 1.77
C ARG A 2 -26.52 -6.55 2.50
N GLU A 3 -25.87 -7.56 3.02
CA GLU A 3 -24.55 -7.42 3.65
C GLU A 3 -23.53 -7.21 2.52
N THR A 4 -22.96 -6.01 2.46
CA THR A 4 -21.88 -5.66 1.57
C THR A 4 -20.63 -6.40 2.03
N LEU A 5 -20.33 -7.53 1.38
CA LEU A 5 -19.09 -8.29 1.55
C LEU A 5 -17.91 -7.41 1.17
N SER A 6 -17.21 -6.92 2.19
CA SER A 6 -15.90 -6.30 2.07
C SER A 6 -14.95 -7.33 1.45
N ALA A 7 -14.21 -6.94 0.43
CA ALA A 7 -13.28 -7.78 -0.34
C ALA A 7 -12.05 -8.27 0.47
N TYR A 8 -12.14 -8.28 1.80
CA TYR A 8 -11.09 -8.59 2.76
C TYR A 8 -11.49 -9.66 3.80
N ALA A 9 -12.53 -10.45 3.56
CA ALA A 9 -12.88 -11.57 4.43
C ALA A 9 -11.98 -12.79 4.12
N VAL A 10 -10.71 -12.72 4.55
CA VAL A 10 -9.86 -13.90 4.63
C VAL A 10 -10.25 -14.65 5.90
N ASP A 11 -10.79 -15.87 5.77
CA ASP A 11 -10.92 -16.76 6.92
C ASP A 11 -9.52 -17.15 7.39
N VAL A 12 -9.01 -16.42 8.39
CA VAL A 12 -7.64 -16.57 8.92
C VAL A 12 -7.41 -17.93 9.58
N THR A 13 -8.45 -18.74 9.72
CA THR A 13 -8.44 -20.05 10.37
C THR A 13 -8.35 -21.23 9.41
N ASN A 14 -8.50 -21.03 8.11
CA ASN A 14 -8.32 -22.08 7.10
C ASN A 14 -7.23 -21.70 6.08
N PRO A 15 -5.98 -22.19 6.22
CA PRO A 15 -4.86 -21.82 5.35
C PRO A 15 -5.01 -22.34 3.91
N GLU A 16 -6.05 -23.14 3.61
CA GLU A 16 -6.27 -23.78 2.30
C GLU A 16 -7.41 -23.14 1.48
N SER A 17 -8.16 -22.17 2.02
CA SER A 17 -9.37 -21.63 1.37
C SER A 17 -9.22 -20.30 0.62
N ALA A 18 -8.07 -19.65 0.69
CA ALA A 18 -7.81 -18.45 -0.11
C ALA A 18 -6.51 -18.64 -0.87
N VAL A 19 -6.59 -19.05 -2.13
CA VAL A 19 -5.46 -18.87 -3.04
C VAL A 19 -5.15 -17.37 -3.06
N PRO A 20 -3.97 -16.94 -2.56
CA PRO A 20 -3.63 -15.53 -2.53
C PRO A 20 -3.57 -15.01 -3.97
N ASN A 21 -4.11 -13.82 -4.18
CA ASN A 21 -3.95 -13.13 -5.46
C ASN A 21 -2.49 -12.70 -5.58
N LEU A 22 -1.69 -13.50 -6.29
CA LEU A 22 -0.25 -13.29 -6.41
C LEU A 22 0.07 -11.98 -7.14
N ASP A 23 -0.71 -11.58 -8.14
CA ASP A 23 -0.52 -10.31 -8.83
C ASP A 23 -0.64 -9.12 -7.87
N GLN A 24 -1.59 -9.19 -6.92
CA GLN A 24 -1.74 -8.15 -5.89
C GLN A 24 -0.54 -8.13 -4.95
N VAL A 25 -0.06 -9.29 -4.52
CA VAL A 25 1.11 -9.40 -3.65
C VAL A 25 2.37 -8.88 -4.34
N GLU A 26 2.55 -9.20 -5.62
CA GLU A 26 3.67 -8.69 -6.43
C GLU A 26 3.62 -7.16 -6.54
N GLN A 27 2.43 -6.60 -6.76
CA GLN A 27 2.25 -5.14 -6.83
C GLN A 27 2.55 -4.47 -5.47
N ASP A 28 2.07 -5.05 -4.37
CA ASP A 28 2.32 -4.53 -3.03
C ASP A 28 3.83 -4.54 -2.71
N LEU A 29 4.54 -5.60 -3.10
CA LEU A 29 6.00 -5.69 -2.94
C LEU A 29 6.74 -4.66 -3.80
N ALA A 30 6.35 -4.48 -5.06
CA ALA A 30 6.94 -3.48 -5.94
C ALA A 30 6.74 -2.04 -5.41
N ASP A 31 5.61 -1.78 -4.77
CA ASP A 31 5.33 -0.49 -4.13
C ASP A 31 6.23 -0.26 -2.90
N VAL A 32 6.51 -1.30 -2.12
CA VAL A 32 7.47 -1.24 -1.00
C VAL A 32 8.90 -0.99 -1.51
N GLU A 33 9.34 -1.70 -2.53
CA GLU A 33 10.67 -1.49 -3.13
C GLU A 33 10.84 -0.05 -3.63
N THR A 34 9.82 0.48 -4.30
CA THR A 34 9.82 1.87 -4.77
C THR A 34 9.91 2.86 -3.60
N ALA A 35 9.17 2.62 -2.51
CA ALA A 35 9.22 3.45 -1.31
C ALA A 35 10.61 3.45 -0.67
N LEU A 36 11.25 2.29 -0.56
CA LEU A 36 12.61 2.16 -0.03
C LEU A 36 13.64 2.87 -0.92
N ALA A 37 13.55 2.73 -2.24
CA ALA A 37 14.45 3.42 -3.16
C ALA A 37 14.33 4.95 -3.05
N ARG A 38 13.10 5.47 -2.87
CA ARG A 38 12.88 6.90 -2.61
C ARG A 38 13.44 7.34 -1.27
N LEU A 39 13.39 6.48 -0.26
CA LEU A 39 13.95 6.77 1.06
C LEU A 39 15.47 6.92 0.98
N GLU A 40 16.14 5.99 0.29
CA GLU A 40 17.58 6.07 0.02
C GLU A 40 17.95 7.30 -0.82
N ALA A 41 17.13 7.62 -1.83
CA ALA A 41 17.33 8.80 -2.67
C ALA A 41 16.97 10.13 -2.00
N GLY A 42 16.40 10.12 -0.78
CA GLY A 42 15.98 11.32 -0.05
C GLY A 42 14.72 12.00 -0.60
N THR A 43 13.92 11.30 -1.42
CA THR A 43 12.69 11.82 -2.06
C THR A 43 11.41 11.21 -1.51
N TYR A 44 11.51 10.37 -0.48
CA TYR A 44 10.38 9.62 0.11
C TYR A 44 9.22 10.52 0.60
N TRP A 45 9.53 11.62 1.26
CA TRP A 45 8.52 12.57 1.76
C TRP A 45 8.01 13.54 0.69
N THR A 46 8.46 13.45 -0.56
CA THR A 46 8.11 14.43 -1.59
C THR A 46 7.07 13.87 -2.53
N ASP A 47 5.94 14.55 -2.66
CA ASP A 47 4.88 14.23 -3.61
C ASP A 47 5.44 14.31 -5.04
N GLU A 48 5.30 13.22 -5.79
CA GLU A 48 5.94 13.06 -7.11
C GLU A 48 5.38 14.00 -8.19
N VAL A 49 4.19 14.56 -7.97
CA VAL A 49 3.48 15.39 -8.96
C VAL A 49 3.63 16.88 -8.64
N SER A 50 3.38 17.25 -7.39
CA SER A 50 3.40 18.64 -6.93
C SER A 50 4.76 19.08 -6.39
N GLY A 51 5.64 18.13 -6.04
CA GLY A 51 6.92 18.41 -5.39
C GLY A 51 6.80 18.89 -3.94
N GLN A 52 5.59 18.93 -3.38
CA GLN A 52 5.35 19.35 -2.00
C GLN A 52 5.58 18.18 -1.02
N PRO A 53 5.83 18.46 0.27
CA PRO A 53 5.92 17.40 1.26
C PRO A 53 4.60 16.64 1.42
N ILE A 54 4.68 15.31 1.49
CA ILE A 54 3.59 14.41 1.87
C ILE A 54 3.43 14.48 3.40
N PRO A 55 2.22 14.72 3.93
CA PRO A 55 2.00 14.77 5.37
C PRO A 55 2.34 13.44 6.06
N ASP A 56 2.98 13.50 7.23
CA ASP A 56 3.36 12.30 8.00
C ASP A 56 2.16 11.40 8.32
N GLN A 57 0.97 11.98 8.54
CA GLN A 57 -0.25 11.22 8.76
C GLN A 57 -0.60 10.32 7.57
N VAL A 58 -0.34 10.76 6.34
CA VAL A 58 -0.59 9.96 5.13
C VAL A 58 0.38 8.79 5.07
N LEU A 59 1.68 9.04 5.27
CA LEU A 59 2.71 8.00 5.24
C LEU A 59 2.59 7.01 6.42
N THR A 60 2.10 7.47 7.57
CA THR A 60 1.80 6.59 8.72
C THR A 60 0.69 5.60 8.39
N GLN A 61 -0.33 6.03 7.66
CA GLN A 61 -1.46 5.16 7.26
C GLN A 61 -1.13 4.33 6.02
N ARG A 62 -0.35 4.88 5.09
CA ARG A 62 -0.03 4.32 3.78
C ARG A 62 1.45 4.59 3.46
N PRO A 63 2.39 3.76 3.96
CA PRO A 63 3.83 3.99 3.82
C PRO A 63 4.34 4.00 2.37
N THR A 64 3.60 3.40 1.44
CA THR A 64 3.92 3.38 0.01
C THR A 64 3.30 4.55 -0.77
N ALA A 65 2.63 5.48 -0.10
CA ALA A 65 2.03 6.63 -0.77
C ALA A 65 3.09 7.49 -1.48
N ARG A 66 2.75 7.90 -2.71
CA ARG A 66 3.57 8.77 -3.56
C ARG A 66 3.01 10.19 -3.67
N ARG A 67 1.82 10.40 -3.08
CA ARG A 67 1.05 11.64 -3.16
C ARG A 67 0.42 11.99 -1.82
N ALA A 68 0.16 13.28 -1.62
CA ALA A 68 -0.45 13.82 -0.41
C ALA A 68 -1.99 13.64 -0.32
N ASN A 69 -2.64 13.20 -1.40
CA ASN A 69 -4.09 13.06 -1.53
C ASN A 69 -4.48 11.66 -2.04
#